data_AF-B6W4P7-F1
#
_entry.id   AF-B6W4P7-F1
#
_cell.length_a   1.000
_cell.length_b   1.000
_cell.length_c   1.000
_cell.angle_alpha   90.00
_cell.angle_beta   90.00
_cell.angle_gamma   90.00
#
_symmetry.space_group_name_H-M   'P 1'
#
loop_
_entity.id
_entity.type
_entity.pdbx_description
1 polymer ?
#
loop_
_entity_poly.entity_id
_entity_poly.type
_entity_poly.pdbx_seq_one_letter_code
_entity_poly.pdbx_strand_id
1 'polypeptide(L)' 'MGKQMNALSLLGLLSRFVGMLIDSRGFLSYPRHEYFRRTLCNLLGNDIENGELPASELPFIAQVIENISYYNTKNYFQFK' A
#
# COMPACT_ATOMS: atom_id res chain seq x y z
N MET A 1 -7.39 -6.85 5.37
CA MET A 1 -6.53 -5.72 4.95
C MET A 1 -7.34 -4.60 4.33
N GLY A 2 -8.18 -4.86 3.32
CA GLY A 2 -9.00 -3.82 2.66
C GLY A 2 -9.76 -2.89 3.60
N LYS A 3 -10.45 -3.40 4.63
CA LYS A 3 -11.16 -2.55 5.61
C LYS A 3 -10.26 -1.53 6.32
N GLN A 4 -9.04 -1.92 6.70
CA GLN A 4 -8.09 -1.01 7.37
C GLN A 4 -7.54 0.04 6.39
N MET A 5 -7.23 -0.36 5.16
CA MET A 5 -6.78 0.58 4.12
C MET A 5 -7.87 1.58 3.75
N ASN A 6 -9.13 1.15 3.63
CA ASN A 6 -10.27 2.03 3.42
C ASN A 6 -10.44 3.01 4.59
N ALA A 7 -10.40 2.52 5.83
CA ALA A 7 -10.50 3.39 7.00
C ALA A 7 -9.35 4.42 7.04
N LEU A 8 -8.13 4.01 6.71
CA LEU A 8 -6.97 4.91 6.65
C LEU A 8 -7.07 5.92 5.49
N SER A 9 -7.64 5.52 4.35
CA SER A 9 -7.90 6.41 3.21
C SER A 9 -8.93 7.48 3.56
N LEU A 10 -9.98 7.09 4.29
CA LEU A 10 -11.07 7.99 4.69
C LEU A 10 -10.67 8.95 5.82
N LEU A 11 -9.90 8.47 6.80
CA LEU A 11 -9.61 9.21 8.04
C LEU A 11 -8.18 9.76 8.11
N GLY A 12 -7.34 9.49 7.12
CA GLY A 12 -5.93 9.83 7.13
C GLY A 12 -5.33 9.95 5.73
N LEU A 13 -4.02 9.71 5.63
CA LEU A 13 -3.28 9.80 4.37
C LEU A 13 -2.72 8.43 3.99
N LEU A 14 -3.43 7.71 3.13
CA LEU A 14 -2.99 6.39 2.65
C LEU A 14 -1.60 6.45 2.01
N SER A 15 -1.27 7.54 1.29
CA SER A 15 0.04 7.74 0.66
C SER A 15 1.23 7.79 1.63
N ARG A 16 0.98 8.09 2.92
CA ARG A 16 1.97 8.13 3.99
C ARG A 16 1.99 6.84 4.83
N PHE A 17 1.21 5.83 4.46
CA PHE A 17 1.15 4.59 5.20
C PHE A 17 2.51 3.88 5.18
N VAL A 18 3.00 3.51 6.36
CA VAL A 18 4.33 2.89 6.53
C VAL A 18 4.43 1.57 5.75
N GLY A 19 3.36 0.78 5.71
CA GLY A 19 3.28 -0.46 4.92
C GLY A 19 2.87 -1.67 5.74
N MET A 20 3.33 -2.84 5.31
CA MET A 20 2.99 -4.13 5.90
C MET A 20 4.17 -4.73 6.67
N LEU A 21 3.88 -5.50 7.72
CA LEU A 21 4.83 -6.35 8.44
C LEU A 21 4.24 -7.76 8.56
N ILE A 22 5.08 -8.79 8.56
CA ILE A 22 4.62 -10.19 8.55
C ILE A 22 4.08 -10.62 9.92
N ASP A 23 4.71 -10.13 10.99
CA ASP A 23 4.50 -10.58 12.38
C ASP A 23 4.49 -12.11 12.52
N SER A 24 5.51 -12.76 11.95
CA SER A 24 5.63 -14.22 11.95
C SER A 24 7.07 -14.63 12.20
N ARG A 25 7.24 -15.75 12.90
CA ARG A 25 8.54 -16.41 13.08
C ARG A 25 8.88 -17.39 11.96
N GLY A 26 7.93 -17.66 11.06
CA GLY A 26 8.11 -18.63 9.98
C GLY A 26 8.70 -17.98 8.73
N PHE A 27 9.86 -18.46 8.27
CA PHE A 27 10.54 -17.97 7.06
C PHE A 27 9.64 -18.05 5.81
N LEU A 28 8.70 -19.00 5.75
CA LEU A 28 7.76 -19.13 4.63
C LEU A 28 6.62 -18.10 4.63
N SER A 29 6.67 -17.08 5.50
CA SER A 29 5.58 -16.10 5.62
C SER A 29 5.77 -14.86 4.74
N TYR A 30 6.89 -14.70 4.03
CA TYR A 30 7.11 -13.58 3.10
C TYR A 30 6.05 -13.41 2.00
N PRO A 31 5.37 -14.47 1.48
CA PRO A 31 4.25 -14.31 0.56
C PRO A 31 3.09 -13.44 1.10
N ARG A 32 3.02 -13.21 2.43
CA ARG A 32 2.05 -12.26 3.02
C ARG A 32 2.26 -10.83 2.52
N HIS A 33 3.49 -10.42 2.20
CA HIS A 33 3.74 -9.12 1.56
C HIS A 33 3.20 -9.08 0.14
N GLU A 34 3.32 -10.17 -0.63
CA GLU A 34 2.73 -10.23 -1.96
C GLU A 34 1.21 -10.12 -1.88
N TYR A 35 0.57 -10.86 -0.96
CA TYR A 35 -0.87 -10.78 -0.74
C TYR A 35 -1.32 -9.36 -0.36
N PHE A 36 -0.57 -8.68 0.51
CA PHE A 36 -0.81 -7.27 0.84
C PHE A 36 -0.70 -6.37 -0.41
N ARG A 37 0.38 -6.49 -1.19
CA ARG A 37 0.61 -5.67 -2.40
C ARG A 37 -0.50 -5.87 -3.43
N ARG A 38 -0.92 -7.11 -3.68
CA ARG A 38 -2.04 -7.41 -4.57
C ARG A 38 -3.34 -6.79 -4.07
N THR A 39 -3.59 -6.85 -2.76
CA THR A 39 -4.78 -6.22 -2.16
C THR A 39 -4.74 -4.69 -2.31
N LEU A 40 -3.57 -4.06 -2.12
CA LEU A 40 -3.39 -2.62 -2.30
C LEU A 40 -3.59 -2.20 -3.76
N CYS A 41 -2.96 -2.90 -4.71
CA CYS A 41 -3.11 -2.60 -6.13
C CYS A 41 -4.55 -2.81 -6.62
N ASN A 42 -5.23 -3.86 -6.15
CA ASN A 42 -6.63 -4.08 -6.51
C ASN A 42 -7.54 -2.98 -5.95
N LEU A 43 -7.29 -2.51 -4.72
CA LEU A 43 -8.06 -1.40 -4.13
C LEU A 43 -7.92 -0.13 -4.97
N LEU A 44 -6.68 0.32 -5.20
CA LEU A 44 -6.43 1.54 -5.99
C LEU A 44 -6.84 1.37 -7.47
N GLY A 45 -6.69 0.17 -8.03
CA GLY A 45 -7.12 -0.13 -9.40
C GLY A 45 -8.63 -0.02 -9.55
N ASN A 46 -9.39 -0.57 -8.61
CA ASN A 46 -10.86 -0.44 -8.61
C ASN A 46 -11.29 1.02 -8.44
N ASP A 47 -10.62 1.79 -7.57
CA ASP A 47 -10.92 3.21 -7.38
C ASP A 47 -10.68 4.01 -8.68
N ILE A 48 -9.66 3.64 -9.48
CA ILE A 48 -9.43 4.23 -10.81
C ILE A 48 -10.53 3.81 -11.81
N GLU A 49 -10.85 2.52 -11.89
CA GLU A 49 -11.89 2.00 -12.81
C GLU A 49 -13.26 2.61 -12.52
N ASN A 50 -13.57 2.87 -11.24
CA ASN A 50 -14.80 3.53 -10.80
C ASN A 50 -14.78 5.05 -10.97
N GLY A 51 -13.65 5.64 -11.38
CA GLY A 51 -13.50 7.08 -11.55
C GLY A 51 -13.35 7.88 -10.25
N GLU A 52 -13.09 7.21 -9.12
CA GLU A 52 -12.81 7.86 -7.83
C GLU A 52 -11.39 8.43 -7.78
N LEU A 53 -10.45 7.81 -8.50
CA LEU A 53 -9.11 8.31 -8.73
C LEU A 53 -8.88 8.62 -10.21
N PRO A 54 -8.20 9.73 -10.55
CA PRO A 54 -7.97 10.12 -11.93
C PRO A 54 -6.95 9.21 -12.62
N ALA A 55 -7.35 8.55 -13.70
CA ALA A 55 -6.46 7.73 -14.52
C ALA A 55 -5.28 8.52 -15.14
N SER A 56 -5.39 9.85 -15.26
CA SER A 56 -4.28 10.71 -15.70
C SER A 56 -3.10 10.72 -14.72
N GLU A 57 -3.32 10.36 -13.45
CA GLU A 57 -2.32 10.36 -12.37
C GLU A 57 -1.69 8.99 -12.11
N LEU A 58 -1.81 8.05 -13.06
CA LEU A 58 -1.20 6.72 -12.94
C LEU A 58 0.29 6.74 -12.51
N PRO A 59 1.16 7.63 -13.01
CA PRO A 59 2.54 7.73 -12.54
C PRO A 59 2.66 8.06 -11.05
N PHE A 60 1.82 8.97 -10.55
CA PHE A 60 1.79 9.33 -9.13
C PHE A 60 1.26 8.16 -8.28
N ILE A 61 0.20 7.48 -8.74
CA ILE A 61 -0.38 6.32 -8.03
C ILE A 61 0.64 5.18 -7.95
N ALA A 62 1.39 4.93 -9.03
CA ALA A 62 2.49 3.95 -9.01
C ALA A 62 3.54 4.31 -7.95
N GLN A 63 3.95 5.58 -7.87
CA GLN A 63 4.87 6.04 -6.83
C GLN A 63 4.31 5.85 -5.41
N VAL A 64 3.00 6.06 -5.21
CA VAL A 64 2.34 5.79 -3.93
C VAL A 64 2.42 4.31 -3.56
N ILE A 65 2.18 3.40 -4.52
CA ILE A 65 2.28 1.95 -4.29
C ILE A 65 3.71 1.55 -3.91
N GLU A 66 4.73 2.09 -4.60
CA GLU A 66 6.13 1.86 -4.27
C GLU A 66 6.48 2.37 -2.86
N ASN A 67 5.99 3.56 -2.53
CA ASN A 67 6.19 4.18 -1.22
C ASN A 67 5.62 3.31 -0.11
N ILE A 68 4.36 2.88 -0.22
CA ILE A 68 3.72 2.00 0.77
C ILE A 68 4.40 0.63 0.82
N SER A 69 4.90 0.13 -0.31
CA SER A 69 5.54 -1.18 -0.41
C SER A 69 6.95 -1.23 0.16
N TYR A 70 7.64 -0.09 0.25
CA TYR A 70 9.03 -0.03 0.72
C TYR A 70 9.47 1.35 1.24
N TYR A 71 9.41 2.40 0.42
CA TYR A 71 10.13 3.65 0.72
C TYR A 71 9.61 4.38 1.96
N ASN A 72 8.31 4.30 2.27
CA ASN A 72 7.75 4.89 3.48
C ASN A 72 8.35 4.24 4.73
N THR A 73 8.40 2.90 4.79
CA THR A 73 9.06 2.17 5.89
C THR A 73 10.54 2.54 5.96
N LYS A 74 11.25 2.53 4.82
CA LYS A 74 12.67 2.89 4.78
C LYS A 74 12.93 4.27 5.38
N ASN A 75 12.15 5.26 4.97
CA ASN A 75 12.30 6.65 5.41
C ASN A 75 11.83 6.86 6.86
N TYR A 76 10.77 6.17 7.28
CA TYR A 76 10.21 6.29 8.63
C TYR A 76 11.17 5.72 9.69
N PHE A 77 11.77 4.56 9.44
CA PHE A 77 12.72 3.93 10.36
C PHE A 77 14.19 4.26 10.07
N GLN A 78 14.45 5.04 9.02
CA GLN A 78 15.80 5.43 8.61
C GLN A 78 16.73 4.23 8.37
N PHE A 79 16.20 3.18 7.75
CA PHE A 79 17.00 2.02 7.34
C PHE A 79 18.00 2.43 6.24
N LYS A 80 19.24 1.97 6.35
CA LYS A 80 20.31 2.24 5.38
C LYS A 80 20.08 1.43 4.10
#